data_AF-A0A6H9ST62-F1
#
_entry.id   AF-A0A6H9ST62-F1
#
_cell.length_a   1.000
_cell.length_b   1.000
_cell.length_c   1.000
_cell.angle_alpha   90.00
_cell.angle_beta   90.00
_cell.angle_gamma   90.00
#
_symmetry.space_group_name_H-M   'P 1'
#
loop_
_entity.id
_entity.type
_entity.pdbx_description
1 polymer ?
#
loop_
_entity_poly.entity_id
_entity_poly.type
_entity_poly.pdbx_seq_one_letter_code
_entity_poly.pdbx_strand_id
1 'polypeptide(L)'
;RRAGRADDAVRLAALAQQRWPASHAAIVAHLQALLAARRFADAQALARTQATADPEQPDWWDYLAKASDGRGDVLARRRALAEKLALDGAWPSAIRQLKEARDAKDVSFYDQSIIGARLLEFEARYKEEREDEKNGRG
;
A
#
# COMPACT_ATOMS: atom_id res chain seq x y z
N ARG A 1 -6.30 -13.90 -27.84
CA ARG A 1 -4.84 -14.13 -27.64
C ARG A 1 -4.17 -13.22 -26.58
N ARG A 2 -4.88 -12.28 -25.92
CA ARG A 2 -4.26 -11.42 -24.87
C ARG A 2 -4.02 -12.15 -23.55
N ALA A 3 -4.89 -13.09 -23.17
CA ALA A 3 -4.75 -13.89 -21.94
C ALA A 3 -3.44 -14.69 -21.88
N GLY A 4 -3.12 -15.47 -22.91
CA GLY A 4 -1.87 -16.26 -22.92
C GLY A 4 -0.58 -15.44 -22.79
N ARG A 5 -0.54 -14.20 -23.30
CA ARG A 5 0.62 -13.32 -23.11
C ARG A 5 0.73 -12.77 -21.69
N ALA A 6 -0.39 -12.57 -21.01
CA ALA A 6 -0.41 -12.12 -19.62
C ALA A 6 0.05 -13.26 -18.69
N ASP A 7 -0.39 -14.49 -18.95
CA ASP A 7 0.02 -15.67 -18.19
C ASP A 7 1.52 -15.96 -18.36
N ASP A 8 2.05 -15.84 -19.58
CA ASP A 8 3.48 -15.96 -19.83
C ASP A 8 4.30 -14.87 -19.13
N ALA A 9 3.82 -13.63 -19.14
CA ALA A 9 4.49 -12.52 -18.45
C ALA A 9 4.55 -12.77 -16.94
N VAL A 10 3.45 -13.24 -16.33
CA VAL A 10 3.43 -13.61 -14.90
C VAL A 10 4.43 -14.72 -14.61
N ARG A 11 4.45 -15.78 -15.43
CA ARG A 11 5.38 -16.90 -15.24
C ARG A 11 6.84 -16.45 -15.33
N LEU A 12 7.20 -15.66 -16.34
CA LEU A 12 8.56 -15.16 -16.51
C LEU A 12 8.98 -14.22 -15.38
N ALA A 13 8.08 -13.34 -14.94
CA ALA A 13 8.36 -12.44 -13.83
C ALA A 13 8.51 -13.18 -12.49
N ALA A 14 7.69 -14.22 -12.25
CA ALA A 14 7.83 -15.09 -11.09
C ALA A 14 9.19 -15.82 -11.07
N LEU A 15 9.65 -16.33 -12.23
CA LEU A 15 10.97 -16.95 -12.36
C LEU A 15 12.10 -15.94 -12.10
N ALA A 16 11.97 -14.71 -12.60
CA ALA A 16 12.93 -13.65 -12.34
C ALA A 16 13.00 -13.31 -10.83
N GLN A 17 11.87 -13.20 -10.14
CA GLN A 17 11.85 -12.96 -8.71
C GLN A 17 12.45 -14.14 -7.93
N GLN A 18 12.19 -15.40 -8.32
CA GLN A 18 12.83 -16.55 -7.68
C GLN A 18 14.36 -16.53 -7.83
N ARG A 19 14.86 -16.06 -8.98
CA ARG A 19 16.29 -15.94 -9.22
C ARG A 19 16.92 -14.79 -8.44
N TRP A 20 16.19 -13.70 -8.22
CA TRP A 20 16.64 -12.53 -7.47
C TRP A 20 15.60 -12.08 -6.43
N PRO A 21 15.46 -12.81 -5.30
CA PRO A 21 14.35 -12.62 -4.37
C PRO A 21 14.27 -11.24 -3.71
N ALA A 22 15.42 -10.60 -3.47
CA ALA A 22 15.53 -9.28 -2.87
C ALA A 22 15.61 -8.13 -3.89
N SER A 23 15.58 -8.44 -5.20
CA SER A 23 15.67 -7.40 -6.23
C SER A 23 14.35 -6.65 -6.33
N HIS A 24 14.38 -5.36 -5.98
CA HIS A 24 13.25 -4.45 -6.12
C HIS A 24 12.65 -4.51 -7.54
N ALA A 25 13.50 -4.47 -8.57
CA ALA A 25 13.05 -4.53 -9.96
C ALA A 25 12.36 -5.87 -10.31
N ALA A 26 12.85 -7.00 -9.80
CA ALA A 26 12.24 -8.30 -10.05
C ALA A 26 10.87 -8.43 -9.36
N ILE A 27 10.75 -7.91 -8.14
CA ILE A 27 9.50 -7.85 -7.38
C ILE A 27 8.48 -6.94 -8.10
N VAL A 28 8.89 -5.75 -8.51
CA VAL A 28 8.05 -4.80 -9.26
C VAL A 28 7.58 -5.41 -10.58
N ALA A 29 8.46 -6.06 -11.34
CA ALA A 29 8.08 -6.72 -12.58
C ALA A 29 7.02 -7.80 -12.35
N HIS A 30 7.13 -8.58 -11.26
CA HIS A 30 6.12 -9.57 -10.90
C HIS A 30 4.79 -8.93 -10.50
N LEU A 31 4.80 -7.89 -9.66
CA LEU A 31 3.60 -7.13 -9.30
C LEU A 31 2.88 -6.56 -10.52
N GLN A 32 3.62 -5.92 -11.44
CA GLN A 32 3.07 -5.37 -12.67
C GLN A 32 2.45 -6.44 -13.57
N ALA A 33 3.12 -7.60 -13.72
CA ALA A 33 2.58 -8.71 -14.48
C ALA A 33 1.28 -9.26 -13.87
N LEU A 34 1.23 -9.41 -12.54
CA LEU A 34 0.03 -9.86 -11.83
C LEU A 34 -1.14 -8.88 -12.00
N LEU A 35 -0.88 -7.57 -11.85
CA LEU A 35 -1.89 -6.53 -12.06
C LEU A 35 -2.42 -6.52 -13.50
N ALA A 36 -1.53 -6.59 -14.49
CA ALA A 36 -1.91 -6.65 -15.90
C ALA A 36 -2.73 -7.90 -16.26
N ALA A 37 -2.44 -9.03 -15.60
CA ALA A 37 -3.20 -10.26 -15.71
C ALA A 37 -4.51 -10.28 -14.88
N ARG A 38 -4.83 -9.18 -14.16
CA ARG A 38 -5.95 -9.08 -13.22
C ARG A 38 -5.91 -10.13 -12.10
N ARG A 39 -4.73 -10.65 -11.76
CA ARG A 39 -4.49 -11.56 -10.64
C ARG A 39 -4.34 -10.75 -9.35
N PHE A 40 -5.39 -9.99 -9.02
CA PHE A 40 -5.35 -9.00 -7.95
C PHE A 40 -5.12 -9.60 -6.57
N ALA A 41 -5.63 -10.81 -6.31
CA ALA A 41 -5.40 -11.51 -5.05
C ALA A 41 -3.90 -11.79 -4.80
N ASP A 42 -3.21 -12.30 -5.82
CA ASP A 42 -1.77 -12.60 -5.74
C ASP A 42 -0.95 -11.30 -5.66
N ALA A 43 -1.31 -10.29 -6.45
CA ALA A 43 -0.66 -8.98 -6.40
C ALA A 43 -0.81 -8.33 -5.02
N GLN A 44 -1.99 -8.41 -4.42
CA GLN A 44 -2.27 -7.85 -3.10
C GLN A 44 -1.47 -8.57 -2.01
N ALA A 45 -1.38 -9.90 -2.08
CA ALA A 45 -0.59 -10.68 -1.14
C ALA A 45 0.89 -10.31 -1.23
N LEU A 46 1.46 -10.28 -2.45
CA LEU A 46 2.85 -9.93 -2.67
C LEU A 46 3.14 -8.49 -2.20
N ALA A 47 2.34 -7.51 -2.61
CA ALA A 47 2.54 -6.11 -2.23
C ALA A 47 2.44 -5.91 -0.72
N ARG A 48 1.51 -6.60 -0.04
CA ARG A 48 1.41 -6.57 1.43
C ARG A 48 2.66 -7.11 2.11
N THR A 49 3.22 -8.21 1.60
CA THR A 49 4.48 -8.76 2.13
C THR A 49 5.61 -7.73 2.00
N GLN A 50 5.73 -7.08 0.84
CA GLN A 50 6.77 -6.07 0.63
C GLN A 50 6.57 -4.83 1.50
N ALA A 51 5.35 -4.29 1.57
CA ALA A 51 5.03 -3.13 2.40
C ALA A 51 5.21 -3.40 3.91
N THR A 52 5.09 -4.66 4.34
CA THR A 52 5.35 -5.05 5.73
C THR A 52 6.85 -5.20 6.00
N ALA A 53 7.61 -5.71 5.02
CA ALA A 53 9.05 -5.91 5.14
C ALA A 53 9.83 -4.59 5.05
N ASP A 54 9.35 -3.67 4.23
CA ASP A 54 9.96 -2.37 3.94
C ASP A 54 8.89 -1.27 3.90
N PRO A 55 8.36 -0.86 5.07
CA PRO A 55 7.25 0.08 5.15
C PRO A 55 7.61 1.51 4.76
N GLU A 56 8.90 1.85 4.66
CA GLU A 56 9.36 3.19 4.27
C GLU A 56 9.40 3.38 2.74
N GLN A 57 9.33 2.30 1.96
CA GLN A 57 9.27 2.37 0.50
C GLN A 57 7.82 2.65 0.01
N PRO A 58 7.53 3.85 -0.56
CA PRO A 58 6.16 4.24 -0.91
C PRO A 58 5.53 3.40 -2.02
N ASP A 59 6.35 2.85 -2.92
CA ASP A 59 5.88 2.07 -4.06
C ASP A 59 5.11 0.81 -3.64
N TRP A 60 5.49 0.17 -2.53
CA TRP A 60 4.82 -1.03 -2.05
C TRP A 60 3.39 -0.75 -1.61
N TRP A 61 3.17 0.40 -0.98
CA TRP A 61 1.85 0.88 -0.60
C TRP A 61 0.99 1.24 -1.82
N ASP A 62 1.59 1.84 -2.85
CA ASP A 62 0.89 2.13 -4.11
C ASP A 62 0.47 0.84 -4.85
N TYR A 63 1.36 -0.16 -4.96
CA TYR A 63 1.00 -1.47 -5.52
C TYR A 63 -0.07 -2.19 -4.70
N LEU A 64 0.00 -2.11 -3.37
CA LEU A 64 -1.01 -2.68 -2.49
C LEU A 64 -2.37 -2.01 -2.71
N ALA A 65 -2.41 -0.68 -2.79
CA ALA A 65 -3.62 0.07 -3.07
C ALA A 65 -4.24 -0.33 -4.42
N LYS A 66 -3.43 -0.38 -5.49
CA LYS A 66 -3.87 -0.79 -6.84
C LYS A 66 -4.41 -2.22 -6.88
N ALA A 67 -3.73 -3.15 -6.22
CA ALA A 67 -4.16 -4.55 -6.15
C ALA A 67 -5.45 -4.70 -5.34
N SER A 68 -5.56 -4.02 -4.20
CA SER A 68 -6.76 -3.99 -3.37
C SER A 68 -7.96 -3.38 -4.10
N ASP A 69 -7.77 -2.30 -4.86
CA ASP A 69 -8.80 -1.69 -5.70
C ASP A 69 -9.32 -2.68 -6.76
N GLY A 70 -8.41 -3.34 -7.48
CA GLY A 70 -8.78 -4.36 -8.46
C GLY A 70 -9.51 -5.57 -7.87
N ARG A 71 -9.26 -5.90 -6.60
CA ARG A 71 -9.98 -6.95 -5.86
C ARG A 71 -11.34 -6.47 -5.31
N GLY A 72 -11.56 -5.16 -5.21
CA GLY A 72 -12.71 -4.58 -4.50
C GLY A 72 -12.55 -4.53 -2.97
N ASP A 73 -11.33 -4.69 -2.46
CA ASP A 73 -11.01 -4.57 -1.03
C ASP A 73 -10.80 -3.10 -0.67
N VAL A 74 -11.92 -2.39 -0.47
CA VAL A 74 -11.95 -0.94 -0.22
C VAL A 74 -11.17 -0.58 1.05
N LEU A 75 -11.27 -1.41 2.09
CA LEU A 75 -10.59 -1.18 3.36
C LEU A 75 -9.07 -1.21 3.21
N ALA A 76 -8.54 -2.29 2.62
CA ALA A 76 -7.10 -2.42 2.41
C ALA A 76 -6.58 -1.33 1.45
N ARG A 77 -7.35 -0.98 0.43
CA ARG A 77 -7.01 0.11 -0.49
C ARG A 77 -6.82 1.44 0.24
N ARG A 78 -7.79 1.83 1.08
CA ARG A 78 -7.72 3.10 1.83
C ARG A 78 -6.56 3.14 2.80
N ARG A 79 -6.33 2.04 3.53
CA ARG A 79 -5.19 1.91 4.44
C ARG A 79 -3.87 2.07 3.69
N ALA A 80 -3.68 1.36 2.58
CA ALA A 80 -2.46 1.45 1.79
C ALA A 80 -2.24 2.85 1.20
N LEU A 81 -3.29 3.49 0.69
CA LEU A 81 -3.20 4.89 0.23
C LEU A 81 -2.81 5.84 1.36
N ALA A 82 -3.32 5.63 2.57
CA ALA A 82 -2.97 6.47 3.71
C ALA A 82 -1.48 6.38 4.04
N GLU A 83 -0.91 5.17 4.07
CA GLU A 83 0.52 4.95 4.29
C GLU A 83 1.38 5.63 3.22
N LYS A 84 1.02 5.45 1.94
CA LYS A 84 1.71 6.12 0.83
C LYS A 84 1.69 7.64 0.98
N LEU A 85 0.52 8.20 1.28
CA LEU A 85 0.35 9.65 1.46
C LEU A 85 1.13 10.18 2.67
N ALA A 86 1.22 9.40 3.76
CA ALA A 86 2.02 9.77 4.92
C ALA A 86 3.51 9.86 4.56
N LEU A 87 4.04 8.89 3.81
CA LEU A 87 5.43 8.90 3.33
C LEU A 87 5.73 10.08 2.39
N ASP A 88 4.73 10.54 1.64
CA ASP A 88 4.85 11.76 0.81
C ASP A 88 4.76 13.07 1.63
N GLY A 89 4.54 13.00 2.95
CA GLY A 89 4.27 14.16 3.81
C GLY A 89 2.86 14.76 3.64
N ALA A 90 1.98 14.09 2.89
CA ALA A 90 0.60 14.51 2.65
C ALA A 90 -0.32 14.11 3.84
N TRP A 91 0.11 14.42 5.07
CA TRP A 91 -0.55 14.00 6.32
C TRP A 91 -2.05 14.30 6.39
N PRO A 92 -2.56 15.48 6.00
CA PRO A 92 -4.00 15.74 6.06
C PRO A 92 -4.80 14.75 5.20
N SER A 93 -4.26 14.35 4.05
CA SER A 93 -4.91 13.39 3.15
C SER A 93 -4.80 11.97 3.68
N ALA A 94 -3.64 11.59 4.25
CA ALA A 94 -3.43 10.30 4.89
C ALA A 94 -4.42 10.07 6.06
N ILE A 95 -4.54 11.05 6.95
CA ILE A 95 -5.46 11.04 8.10
C ILE A 95 -6.92 10.90 7.63
N ARG A 96 -7.33 11.60 6.57
CA ARG A 96 -8.69 11.46 6.01
C ARG A 96 -8.96 10.04 5.52
N GLN A 97 -8.01 9.41 4.82
CA GLN A 97 -8.17 8.03 4.35
C GLN A 97 -8.39 7.05 5.50
N LEU A 98 -7.63 7.18 6.60
CA LEU A 98 -7.80 6.32 7.78
C LEU A 98 -9.11 6.61 8.54
N LYS A 99 -9.55 7.86 8.65
CA LYS A 99 -10.84 8.20 9.26
C LYS A 99 -12.00 7.57 8.48
N GLU A 100 -12.02 7.74 7.16
CA GLU A 100 -13.04 7.11 6.30
C GLU A 100 -12.99 5.57 6.37
N ALA A 101 -11.80 4.99 6.49
CA ALA A 101 -11.64 3.54 6.63
C ALA A 101 -12.18 3.04 7.98
N ARG A 102 -11.88 3.72 9.08
CA ARG A 102 -12.35 3.36 10.44
C ARG A 102 -13.87 3.48 10.57
N ASP A 103 -14.43 4.54 9.99
CA ASP A 103 -15.84 4.89 10.15
C ASP A 103 -16.75 4.17 9.11
N ALA A 104 -16.18 3.27 8.29
CA ALA A 104 -16.92 2.44 7.36
C ALA A 104 -17.86 1.47 8.09
N LYS A 105 -19.06 1.25 7.53
CA LYS A 105 -20.14 0.47 8.19
C LYS A 105 -19.84 -1.03 8.31
N ASP A 106 -19.03 -1.56 7.41
CA ASP A 106 -18.71 -2.98 7.24
C ASP A 106 -17.37 -3.39 7.89
N VAL A 107 -16.73 -2.45 8.60
CA VAL A 107 -15.45 -2.68 9.25
C VAL A 107 -15.63 -3.33 10.62
N SER A 108 -14.82 -4.37 10.90
CA SER A 108 -14.86 -5.08 12.18
C SER A 108 -14.31 -4.23 13.33
N PHE A 109 -14.74 -4.47 14.57
CA PHE A 109 -14.18 -3.77 15.74
C PHE A 109 -12.66 -3.93 15.85
N TYR A 110 -12.13 -5.11 15.50
CA TYR A 110 -10.70 -5.35 15.47
C TYR A 110 -9.99 -4.43 14.46
N ASP A 111 -10.52 -4.32 13.24
CA ASP A 111 -9.99 -3.41 12.23
C ASP A 111 -10.12 -1.94 12.65
N GLN A 112 -11.23 -1.55 13.29
CA GLN A 112 -11.40 -0.20 13.84
C GLN A 112 -10.31 0.14 14.85
N SER A 113 -9.99 -0.79 15.75
CA SER A 113 -8.92 -0.59 16.74
C SER A 113 -7.56 -0.43 16.08
N ILE A 114 -7.22 -1.28 15.10
CA ILE A 114 -5.95 -1.18 14.35
C ILE A 114 -5.85 0.15 13.60
N ILE A 115 -6.90 0.54 12.88
CA ILE A 115 -6.91 1.79 12.12
C ILE A 115 -6.87 2.98 13.07
N GLY A 116 -7.54 2.90 14.21
CA GLY A 116 -7.52 3.92 15.26
C GLY A 116 -6.12 4.15 15.81
N ALA A 117 -5.35 3.08 16.08
CA ALA A 117 -3.97 3.20 16.54
C ALA A 117 -3.09 3.90 15.49
N ARG A 118 -3.16 3.47 14.23
CA ARG A 118 -2.37 4.08 13.15
C ARG A 118 -2.77 5.54 12.87
N LEU A 119 -4.05 5.87 13.02
CA LEU A 119 -4.55 7.24 12.90
C LEU A 119 -3.94 8.15 13.97
N LEU A 120 -3.84 7.69 15.22
CA LEU A 120 -3.21 8.44 16.31
C LEU A 120 -1.73 8.69 16.02
N GLU A 121 -1.01 7.70 15.48
CA GLU A 121 0.38 7.86 15.06
C GLU A 121 0.53 8.94 13.97
N PHE A 122 -0.34 8.96 12.97
CA PHE A 122 -0.32 9.97 11.91
C PHE A 122 -0.64 11.38 12.44
N GLU A 123 -1.62 11.49 13.33
CA GLU A 123 -1.96 12.78 13.94
C GLU A 123 -0.82 13.32 14.82
N ALA A 124 -0.09 12.45 15.52
CA ALA A 124 1.10 12.82 16.29
C ALA A 124 2.24 13.31 15.37
N ARG A 125 2.58 12.54 14.33
CA ARG A 125 3.63 12.93 13.35
C ARG A 125 3.33 14.24 12.64
N TYR A 126 2.08 14.43 12.21
CA TYR A 126 1.68 15.68 11.59
C TYR A 126 1.82 16.87 12.53
N LYS A 127 1.52 16.70 13.82
CA LYS A 127 1.68 17.77 14.81
C LYS A 127 3.17 18.10 15.02
N GLU A 128 4.02 17.10 15.17
CA GLU A 128 5.48 17.27 15.32
C GLU A 128 6.06 18.07 14.15
N GLU A 129 5.81 17.67 12.90
CA GLU A 129 6.31 18.39 11.71
C GLU A 129 5.84 19.84 11.66
N ARG A 130 4.58 20.10 12.03
CA ARG A 130 4.02 21.47 12.04
C ARG A 130 4.63 22.35 13.12
N GLU A 131 5.01 21.78 14.26
CA GLU A 131 5.71 22.48 15.33
C GLU A 131 7.17 22.77 14.93
N ASP A 132 7.86 21.81 14.32
CA ASP A 132 9.22 21.99 13.80
C ASP A 132 9.29 23.04 12.69
N GLU A 133 8.34 23.02 11.74
CA GLU A 133 8.20 24.06 10.71
C GLU A 133 7.99 25.47 11.27
N LYS A 134 7.34 25.57 12.44
CA LYS A 134 7.07 26.84 13.11
C LYS A 134 8.30 27.32 13.88
N ASN A 135 9.02 26.40 14.53
CA ASN A 135 10.20 26.70 15.35
C ASN A 135 11.47 26.94 14.50
N GLY A 136 11.60 26.28 13.35
CA GLY A 136 12.73 26.47 12.42
C GLY A 136 12.61 27.70 11.51
N ARG A 137 11.47 28.41 11.55
CA ARG A 137 11.26 29.70 10.87
C ARG A 137 11.39 30.92 11.79
N GLY A 138 11.79 30.72 13.06
CA GLY A 138 12.10 31.77 14.04
C GLY A 138 13.60 31.91 14.26
#